data_AF-A0A026WAX7-F1
#
_entry.id   AF-A0A026WAX7-F1
#
_cell.length_a   1.000
_cell.length_b   1.000
_cell.length_c   1.000
_cell.angle_alpha   90.00
_cell.angle_beta   90.00
_cell.angle_gamma   90.00
#
_symmetry.space_group_name_H-M   'P 1'
#
loop_
_entity.id
_entity.type
_entity.pdbx_description
1 polymer ?
#
loop_
_entity_poly.entity_id
_entity_poly.type
_entity_poly.pdbx_seq_one_letter_code
_entity_poly.pdbx_strand_id
1 'polypeptide(L)' 'MLIDCSASDEWCIKYVSEGSIVRDCVPHCVEKEAWSTRTYCCQQDGCNSGPSLVASSSTCFALAITLAVLVVCRSLRG' A
#
# COMPACT_ATOMS: atom_id res chain seq x y z
N MET A 1 2.82 -15.20 -4.02
CA MET A 1 3.44 -16.16 -3.08
C MET A 1 3.81 -15.37 -1.85
N LEU A 2 3.35 -15.80 -0.67
CA LEU A 2 3.78 -15.21 0.59
C LEU A 2 5.11 -15.87 0.97
N ILE A 3 6.08 -15.08 1.42
CA ILE A 3 7.36 -15.57 1.93
C ILE A 3 7.41 -15.25 3.43
N ASP A 4 8.04 -16.12 4.20
CA ASP A 4 8.32 -15.88 5.61
C ASP A 4 9.61 -15.05 5.71
N CYS A 5 9.56 -13.93 6.44
CA CYS A 5 10.72 -13.07 6.64
C CYS A 5 11.63 -13.65 7.74
N SER A 6 12.94 -13.36 7.67
CA SER A 6 13.83 -13.74 8.78
C SER A 6 13.54 -12.91 10.04
N ALA A 7 13.95 -13.39 11.21
CA ALA A 7 13.78 -12.64 12.46
C ALA A 7 14.54 -11.30 12.50
N SER A 8 15.51 -11.10 11.60
CA SER A 8 16.26 -9.85 11.45
C SER A 8 15.61 -8.87 10.46
N ASP A 9 14.60 -9.29 9.71
CA ASP A 9 13.93 -8.43 8.74
C ASP A 9 12.80 -7.65 9.41
N GLU A 10 12.94 -6.33 9.45
CA GLU A 10 11.95 -5.45 10.06
C GLU A 10 10.99 -4.83 9.03
N TRP A 11 11.27 -4.98 7.73
CA TRP A 11 10.58 -4.28 6.66
C TRP A 11 10.23 -5.20 5.49
N CYS A 12 9.00 -5.09 5.00
CA CYS A 12 8.61 -5.57 3.69
C CYS A 12 8.86 -4.48 2.64
N ILE A 13 9.53 -4.85 1.54
CA ILE A 13 9.84 -3.93 0.45
C ILE A 13 9.05 -4.26 -0.80
N LYS A 14 8.77 -3.24 -1.59
CA LYS A 14 8.29 -3.38 -2.96
C LYS A 14 9.09 -2.48 -3.89
N TYR A 15 9.87 -3.09 -4.75
CA TYR A 15 10.56 -2.41 -5.83
C TYR A 15 9.73 -2.50 -7.10
N VAL A 16 9.41 -1.35 -7.70
CA VAL A 16 8.69 -1.24 -8.95
C VAL A 16 9.61 -0.59 -9.95
N SER A 17 9.85 -1.24 -11.08
CA SER A 17 10.53 -0.66 -12.25
C SER A 17 9.62 -0.78 -13.48
N GLU A 18 10.03 -0.21 -14.60
CA GLU A 18 9.33 -0.40 -15.87
C GLU A 18 9.17 -1.90 -16.19
N GLY A 19 7.94 -2.38 -16.17
CA GLY A 19 7.59 -3.77 -16.47
C GLY A 19 7.91 -4.81 -15.38
N SER A 20 8.46 -4.44 -14.22
CA SER A 20 8.83 -5.40 -13.18
C SER A 20 8.43 -4.96 -11.77
N ILE A 21 8.05 -5.93 -10.94
CA ILE A 21 7.74 -5.72 -9.53
C ILE A 21 8.44 -6.82 -8.73
N VAL A 22 9.31 -6.42 -7.81
CA VAL A 22 10.00 -7.31 -6.89
C VAL A 22 9.55 -7.00 -5.46
N ARG A 23 9.33 -8.05 -4.67
CA ARG A 23 8.90 -7.97 -3.27
C ARG A 23 9.86 -8.79 -2.43
N ASP A 24 10.27 -8.27 -1.28
CA ASP A 24 11.22 -8.95 -0.39
C ASP A 24 11.06 -8.46 1.07
N CYS A 25 11.80 -9.05 2.00
CA CYS A 25 11.97 -8.57 3.38
C CYS A 25 13.42 -8.13 3.61
N VAL A 26 13.64 -7.06 4.38
CA VAL A 26 14.98 -6.54 4.67
C VAL A 26 15.06 -5.97 6.10
N PRO A 27 16.26 -5.91 6.71
CA PRO A 27 16.45 -5.30 8.04
C PRO A 27 16.24 -3.78 8.04
N HIS A 28 16.55 -3.10 6.93
CA HIS A 28 16.41 -1.66 6.81
C HIS A 28 15.89 -1.26 5.44
N CYS A 29 14.90 -0.37 5.40
CA CYS A 29 14.31 0.12 4.16
C CYS A 29 14.32 1.65 4.08
N VAL A 30 14.63 2.18 2.90
CA VAL A 30 14.54 3.61 2.57
C VAL A 30 13.79 3.75 1.27
N GLU A 31 12.71 4.52 1.29
CA GLU A 31 11.93 4.81 0.09
C GLU A 31 12.77 5.65 -0.88
N LYS A 32 12.73 5.28 -2.16
CA LYS A 32 13.47 5.96 -3.22
C LYS A 32 12.60 6.04 -4.45
N GLU A 33 12.71 7.16 -5.15
CA GLU A 33 12.10 7.39 -6.45
C GLU A 33 13.17 7.89 -7.41
N ALA A 34 13.37 7.13 -8.48
CA ALA A 34 14.26 7.46 -9.59
C ALA A 34 13.52 7.17 -10.90
N TRP A 35 14.04 7.61 -12.04
CA TRP A 35 13.38 7.42 -13.35
C TRP A 35 12.73 6.02 -13.51
N SER A 36 11.40 6.02 -13.67
CA SER A 36 10.55 4.82 -13.82
C SER A 36 10.69 3.75 -12.72
N THR A 37 11.28 4.11 -11.58
CA THR A 37 11.65 3.20 -10.50
C THR A 37 11.23 3.73 -9.13
N ARG A 38 10.53 2.93 -8.33
CA ARG A 38 10.14 3.31 -6.97
C ARG A 38 10.25 2.16 -5.98
N THR A 39 10.80 2.46 -4.81
CA THR A 39 10.88 1.55 -3.66
C THR A 39 9.89 1.99 -2.60
N TYR A 40 9.04 1.06 -2.14
CA TYR A 40 8.09 1.26 -1.05
C TYR A 40 8.45 0.39 0.15
N CYS A 41 8.28 0.93 1.35
CA CYS A 41 8.59 0.27 2.62
C CYS A 41 7.33 0.15 3.50
N CYS A 42 7.08 -1.00 4.10
CA CYS A 42 6.02 -1.20 5.09
C CYS A 42 6.39 -2.32 6.07
N GLN A 43 5.68 -2.48 7.19
CA GLN A 43 6.08 -3.41 8.28
C GLN A 43 5.01 -4.45 8.65
N GLN A 44 3.79 -4.34 8.12
CA GLN A 44 2.74 -5.30 8.42
C GLN A 44 2.86 -6.53 7.52
N ASP A 45 2.56 -7.72 8.06
CA ASP A 45 2.58 -8.95 7.29
C ASP A 45 1.79 -8.82 5.98
N GLY A 46 2.45 -9.07 4.85
CA GLY A 46 1.85 -9.02 3.53
C GLY A 46 1.49 -7.61 3.01
N CYS A 47 1.90 -6.53 3.67
CA CYS A 47 1.56 -5.15 3.28
C CYS A 47 2.01 -4.76 1.87
N ASN A 48 3.12 -5.33 1.39
CA ASN A 48 3.66 -5.08 0.05
C ASN A 48 2.92 -5.86 -1.07
N SER A 49 1.84 -6.59 -0.75
CA SER A 49 1.08 -7.39 -1.72
C SER A 49 0.24 -6.56 -2.68
N GLY A 50 -0.25 -5.40 -2.24
CA GLY A 50 -1.16 -4.56 -3.02
C GLY A 50 -0.52 -3.97 -4.30
N PRO A 51 -1.34 -3.58 -5.30
CA PRO A 51 -0.89 -2.64 -6.33
C PRO A 51 -0.39 -1.36 -5.65
N SER A 52 0.52 -0.63 -6.30
CA SER A 52 1.04 0.61 -5.72
C SER A 52 -0.08 1.64 -5.72
N LEU A 53 -0.90 1.63 -4.67
CA LEU A 53 -1.94 2.61 -4.45
C LEU A 53 -1.24 3.91 -4.11
N VAL A 54 -1.05 4.77 -5.11
CA VAL A 54 -0.77 6.16 -4.85
C VAL A 54 -2.05 6.69 -4.20
N ALA A 55 -2.03 6.87 -2.88
CA ALA A 55 -3.11 7.53 -2.17
C ALA A 55 -3.19 8.97 -2.70
N SER A 56 -4.05 9.19 -3.69
CA SER A 56 -4.37 10.53 -4.16
C SER A 56 -5.39 11.13 -3.20
N SER A 57 -5.20 12.38 -2.82
CA SER A 57 -6.15 13.10 -1.96
C SER A 57 -7.58 12.99 -2.51
N SER A 58 -7.75 13.03 -3.84
CA SER A 58 -9.04 12.84 -4.51
C SER A 58 -9.71 11.49 -4.23
N THR A 59 -8.95 10.39 -4.16
CA THR A 59 -9.50 9.05 -3.88
C THR A 59 -9.99 8.91 -2.44
N CYS A 60 -9.31 9.56 -1.48
CA CYS A 60 -9.75 9.58 -0.09
C CYS A 60 -11.05 10.37 0.10
N PHE A 61 -11.19 11.53 -0.56
CA PHE A 61 -12.42 12.31 -0.52
C PHE A 61 -13.62 11.56 -1.10
N ALA A 62 -13.44 10.86 -2.22
CA ALA A 62 -14.51 10.07 -2.85
C ALA A 62 -15.03 8.94 -1.92
N LEU A 63 -14.11 8.25 -1.23
CA LEU A 63 -14.47 7.23 -0.25
C LEU A 63 -15.22 7.83 0.96
N ALA A 64 -14.73 8.95 1.49
CA ALA A 64 -15.37 9.63 2.61
C ALA A 64 -16.80 10.10 2.28
N ILE A 65 -17.01 10.68 1.09
CA ILE A 65 -18.34 11.12 0.62
C ILE A 65 -19.27 9.92 0.47
N THR A 66 -18.78 8.82 -0.12
CA THR A 66 -19.60 7.62 -0.35
C THR A 66 -20.04 7.01 0.98
N LEU A 67 -19.14 6.92 1.97
CA LEU A 67 -19.47 6.45 3.31
C LEU A 67 -20.45 7.37 4.02
N ALA A 68 -20.28 8.69 3.92
CA ALA A 68 -21.20 9.66 4.49
C ALA A 68 -22.61 9.53 3.89
N VAL A 69 -22.72 9.41 2.57
CA VAL A 69 -24.01 9.19 1.88
C VAL A 69 -24.64 7.87 2.32
N LEU A 70 -23.88 6.79 2.40
CA LEU A 70 -24.40 5.50 2.86
C LEU A 70 -24.93 5.58 4.29
N VAL A 71 -24.23 6.25 5.21
CA VAL A 71 -24.69 6.44 6.58
C VAL A 71 -25.99 7.27 6.61
N VAL A 72 -26.04 8.39 5.89
CA VAL A 72 -27.24 9.25 5.83
C VAL A 72 -28.43 8.51 5.21
N CYS A 73 -28.24 7.79 4.10
CA CYS A 73 -29.29 6.99 3.47
C CYS A 73 -29.80 5.86 4.36
N ARG A 74 -28.93 5.25 5.18
CA ARG A 74 -29.34 4.24 6.17
C ARG A 74 -30.14 4.86 7.31
N SER A 75 -29.76 6.05 7.78
CA SER A 75 -30.49 6.78 8.82
C SER A 75 -31.87 7.27 8.36
N LEU A 76 -32.04 7.56 7.07
CA LEU A 76 -33.32 7.99 6.48
C LEU A 76 -34.29 6.83 6.16
N ARG A 77 -33.79 5.58 6.14
CA ARG A 77 -34.59 4.36 5.93
C ARG A 77 -34.98 3.65 7.22
N GLY A 78 -34.61 4.20 8.38
CA GLY A 78 -34.95 3.71 9.72
C GLY A 78 -36.14 4.41 10.32
#